data_AF-A0A176S472-F1
#
_entry.id   AF-A0A176S472-F1
#
_cell.length_a   1.000
_cell.length_b   1.000
_cell.length_c   1.000
_cell.angle_alpha   90.00
_cell.angle_beta   90.00
_cell.angle_gamma   90.00
#
_symmetry.space_group_name_H-M   'P 1'
#
loop_
_entity.id
_entity.type
_entity.pdbx_description
1 polymer ?
#
loop_
_entity_poly.entity_id
_entity_poly.type
_entity_poly.pdbx_seq_one_letter_code
_entity_poly.pdbx_strand_id
1 'polypeptide(L)'
;MGIGHFIWYPASIKQADDEQFPQFLEFLQQQQVELPNWLQNTPDCPWNSHDDFYKNINSPKMLTLRQLLKDTIPFQVQFIIKRLEQALPEMMAVLPSKEKRTYVRQQFDRVAQTPMGIYALIDYVNFKGKGTSEKERYQGEGWGLLQVLENMSGDSDNAITEFVLAADYVLKRRIKNAPKDESHWLVGWRNRLKTYTY
;
A
#
# COMPACT_ATOMS: atom_id res chain seq x y z
N MET A 1 -0.97 -19.08 2.21
CA MET A 1 -1.44 -17.79 1.67
C MET A 1 -0.22 -16.89 1.51
N GLY A 2 -0.23 -15.98 0.54
CA GLY A 2 0.82 -14.97 0.39
C GLY A 2 0.84 -14.00 1.58
N ILE A 3 1.90 -13.19 1.66
CA ILE A 3 2.11 -12.20 2.72
C ILE A 3 1.87 -10.76 2.25
N GLY A 4 1.85 -10.54 0.93
CA GLY A 4 1.55 -9.23 0.35
C GLY A 4 0.05 -8.98 0.18
N HIS A 5 -0.38 -7.75 0.44
CA HIS A 5 -1.69 -7.28 0.00
C HIS A 5 -1.52 -6.62 -1.36
N PHE A 6 -1.91 -7.30 -2.43
CA PHE A 6 -1.80 -6.78 -3.79
C PHE A 6 -3.19 -6.60 -4.39
N ILE A 7 -3.54 -5.35 -4.66
CA ILE A 7 -4.83 -5.00 -5.25
C ILE A 7 -4.87 -5.49 -6.70
N TRP A 8 -6.01 -6.11 -7.07
CA TRP A 8 -6.32 -6.59 -8.41
C TRP A 8 -7.80 -6.38 -8.70
N TYR A 9 -8.13 -5.47 -9.63
CA TYR A 9 -9.52 -5.19 -9.98
C TYR A 9 -9.98 -6.00 -11.19
N PRO A 10 -11.27 -6.32 -11.28
CA PRO A 10 -11.88 -6.81 -12.51
C PRO A 10 -11.93 -5.71 -13.57
N ALA A 11 -11.95 -6.08 -14.85
CA ALA A 11 -11.90 -5.14 -15.98
C ALA A 11 -13.01 -4.05 -15.93
N SER A 12 -14.16 -4.37 -15.32
CA SER A 12 -15.28 -3.44 -15.15
C SER A 12 -15.08 -2.38 -14.06
N ILE A 13 -14.05 -2.51 -13.21
CA ILE A 13 -13.77 -1.63 -12.08
C ILE A 13 -12.35 -1.05 -12.26
N LYS A 14 -12.24 0.19 -12.75
CA LYS A 14 -10.96 0.92 -12.75
C LYS A 14 -10.97 1.96 -11.64
N GLN A 15 -10.63 1.54 -10.42
CA GLN A 15 -10.76 2.37 -9.22
C GLN A 15 -9.48 3.18 -8.89
N ALA A 16 -8.30 2.73 -9.31
CA ALA A 16 -7.03 3.44 -9.10
C ALA A 16 -5.95 2.96 -10.07
N ASP A 17 -4.93 3.79 -10.31
CA ASP A 17 -3.77 3.46 -11.16
C ASP A 17 -2.67 2.67 -10.40
N ASP A 18 -2.88 2.31 -9.12
CA ASP A 18 -1.89 1.60 -8.28
C ASP A 18 -2.31 0.13 -8.03
N GLU A 19 -2.74 -0.57 -9.08
CA GLU A 19 -2.90 -2.03 -9.02
C GLU A 19 -1.55 -2.71 -8.85
N GLN A 20 -1.42 -3.54 -7.83
CA GLN A 20 -0.14 -4.10 -7.43
C GLN A 20 0.05 -5.54 -7.87
N PHE A 21 -1.05 -6.27 -8.05
CA PHE A 21 -0.97 -7.67 -8.43
C PHE A 21 -0.42 -7.86 -9.86
N PRO A 22 -0.85 -7.08 -10.88
CA PRO A 22 -0.23 -7.14 -12.20
C PRO A 22 1.27 -6.79 -12.16
N GLN A 23 1.65 -5.73 -11.45
CA GLN A 23 3.06 -5.34 -11.26
C GLN A 23 3.88 -6.46 -10.58
N PHE A 24 3.27 -7.19 -9.63
CA PHE A 24 3.91 -8.34 -8.99
C PHE A 24 4.10 -9.51 -9.97
N LEU A 25 3.14 -9.79 -10.85
CA LEU A 25 3.28 -10.80 -11.89
C LEU A 25 4.42 -10.46 -12.88
N GLU A 26 4.50 -9.20 -13.31
CA GLU A 26 5.62 -8.71 -14.13
C GLU A 26 6.97 -8.88 -13.40
N PHE A 27 7.02 -8.55 -12.11
CA PHE A 27 8.20 -8.77 -11.30
C PHE A 27 8.59 -10.25 -11.22
N LEU A 28 7.64 -11.16 -11.03
CA LEU A 28 7.90 -12.60 -11.03
C LEU A 28 8.48 -13.07 -12.37
N GLN A 29 7.95 -12.59 -13.50
CA GLN A 29 8.50 -12.90 -14.82
C GLN A 29 9.93 -12.37 -14.99
N GLN A 30 10.23 -11.17 -14.49
CA GLN A 30 11.60 -10.62 -14.47
C GLN A 30 12.56 -11.48 -13.63
N GLN A 31 12.05 -12.11 -12.57
CA GLN A 31 12.79 -13.07 -11.74
C GLN A 31 12.79 -14.50 -12.32
N GLN A 32 12.33 -14.68 -13.57
CA GLN A 32 12.26 -15.98 -14.26
C GLN A 32 11.37 -17.01 -13.55
N VAL A 33 10.39 -16.57 -12.76
CA VAL A 33 9.39 -17.44 -12.15
C VAL A 33 8.32 -17.78 -13.19
N GLU A 34 8.07 -19.06 -13.39
CA GLU A 34 7.03 -19.53 -14.29
C GLU A 34 5.63 -19.21 -13.75
N LEU A 35 4.85 -18.44 -14.51
CA LEU A 35 3.46 -18.15 -14.20
C LEU A 35 2.53 -19.20 -14.80
N PRO A 36 1.46 -19.62 -14.09
CA PRO A 36 0.40 -20.43 -14.68
C PRO A 36 -0.12 -19.84 -15.99
N ASN A 37 -0.28 -20.66 -17.03
CA ASN A 37 -0.66 -20.21 -18.39
C ASN A 37 -1.88 -19.29 -18.43
N TRP A 38 -2.84 -19.52 -17.55
CA TRP A 38 -4.04 -18.68 -17.50
C TRP A 38 -3.73 -17.26 -17.00
N LEU A 39 -2.80 -17.09 -16.05
CA LEU A 39 -2.40 -15.77 -15.52
C LEU A 39 -1.66 -14.94 -16.56
N GLN A 40 -0.87 -15.57 -17.43
CA GLN A 40 -0.12 -14.88 -18.49
C GLN A 40 -1.02 -14.08 -19.45
N ASN A 41 -2.27 -14.51 -19.62
CA ASN A 41 -3.25 -13.89 -20.52
C ASN A 41 -4.43 -13.25 -19.76
N THR A 42 -4.29 -13.04 -18.44
CA THR A 42 -5.36 -12.50 -17.58
C THR A 42 -4.85 -11.24 -16.87
N PRO A 43 -4.86 -10.07 -17.53
CA PRO A 43 -4.37 -8.83 -16.92
C PRO A 43 -5.27 -8.37 -15.75
N ASP A 44 -6.58 -8.49 -15.91
CA ASP A 44 -7.58 -8.08 -14.90
C ASP A 44 -8.07 -9.27 -14.06
N CYS A 45 -8.57 -8.99 -12.86
CA CYS A 45 -9.11 -10.02 -11.97
C CYS A 45 -10.27 -10.75 -12.66
N PRO A 46 -10.22 -12.09 -12.82
CA PRO A 46 -11.21 -12.83 -13.58
C PRO A 46 -12.55 -12.97 -12.84
N TRP A 47 -12.60 -12.63 -11.55
CA TRP A 47 -13.79 -12.76 -10.72
C TRP A 47 -14.45 -11.39 -10.54
N ASN A 48 -15.62 -11.21 -11.14
CA ASN A 48 -16.26 -9.88 -11.23
C ASN A 48 -17.08 -9.50 -9.98
N SER A 49 -17.25 -10.42 -9.04
CA SER A 49 -17.97 -10.17 -7.80
C SER A 49 -17.47 -11.05 -6.67
N HIS A 50 -17.83 -10.68 -5.44
CA HIS A 50 -17.59 -11.48 -4.26
C HIS A 50 -18.16 -12.90 -4.42
N ASP A 51 -19.42 -13.03 -4.85
CA ASP A 51 -20.05 -14.35 -5.03
C ASP A 51 -19.37 -15.19 -6.10
N ASP A 52 -18.93 -14.58 -7.20
CA ASP A 52 -18.19 -15.26 -8.26
C ASP A 52 -16.82 -15.76 -7.75
N PHE A 53 -16.11 -14.94 -6.98
CA PHE A 53 -14.86 -15.33 -6.33
C PHE A 53 -15.05 -16.55 -5.43
N TYR A 54 -16.07 -16.55 -4.55
CA TYR A 54 -16.31 -17.64 -3.62
C TYR A 54 -16.83 -18.91 -4.29
N LYS A 55 -17.67 -18.79 -5.34
CA LYS A 55 -18.06 -19.94 -6.16
C LYS A 55 -16.85 -20.64 -6.77
N ASN A 56 -15.81 -19.88 -7.11
CA ASN A 56 -14.59 -20.38 -7.71
C ASN A 56 -13.46 -20.69 -6.72
N ILE A 57 -13.71 -20.68 -5.40
CA ILE A 57 -12.66 -20.80 -4.37
C ILE A 57 -11.85 -22.12 -4.47
N ASN A 58 -12.49 -23.17 -4.99
CA ASN A 58 -11.90 -24.50 -5.22
C ASN A 58 -11.64 -24.80 -6.70
N SER A 59 -11.78 -23.80 -7.58
CA SER A 59 -11.48 -23.96 -9.00
C SER A 59 -9.99 -24.23 -9.24
N PRO A 60 -9.61 -24.90 -10.36
CA PRO A 60 -8.21 -25.07 -10.72
C PRO A 60 -7.42 -23.76 -10.80
N LYS A 61 -8.04 -22.66 -11.27
CA LYS A 61 -7.43 -21.33 -11.30
C LYS A 61 -7.10 -20.83 -9.88
N MET A 62 -8.04 -20.95 -8.94
CA MET A 62 -7.83 -20.51 -7.56
C MET A 62 -6.79 -21.36 -6.82
N LEU A 63 -6.79 -22.67 -7.05
CA LEU A 63 -5.79 -23.57 -6.48
C LEU A 63 -4.38 -23.23 -6.97
N THR A 64 -4.21 -23.03 -8.27
CA THR A 64 -2.92 -22.64 -8.85
C THR A 64 -2.47 -21.24 -8.44
N LEU A 65 -3.39 -20.27 -8.31
CA LEU A 65 -3.09 -18.94 -7.76
C LEU A 65 -2.58 -19.03 -6.31
N ARG A 66 -3.26 -19.79 -5.46
CA ARG A 66 -2.85 -19.98 -4.05
C ARG A 66 -1.49 -20.66 -3.94
N GLN A 67 -1.22 -21.63 -4.81
CA GLN A 67 0.07 -22.31 -4.87
C GLN A 67 1.18 -21.34 -5.29
N LEU A 68 0.99 -20.58 -6.38
CA LEU A 68 1.92 -19.54 -6.81
C LEU A 68 2.24 -18.56 -5.67
N LEU A 69 1.21 -18.03 -4.99
CA LEU A 69 1.39 -17.11 -3.86
C LEU A 69 2.08 -17.75 -2.65
N LYS A 70 1.98 -19.07 -2.48
CA LYS A 70 2.69 -19.78 -1.41
C LYS A 70 4.17 -19.96 -1.76
N ASP A 71 4.45 -20.31 -3.01
CA ASP A 71 5.81 -20.62 -3.47
C ASP A 71 6.66 -19.37 -3.71
N THR A 72 6.01 -18.21 -3.87
CA THR A 72 6.66 -16.93 -4.17
C THR A 72 6.79 -16.00 -2.96
N ILE A 73 6.64 -16.50 -1.73
CA ILE A 73 6.75 -15.65 -0.52
C ILE A 73 8.06 -14.83 -0.49
N PRO A 74 9.26 -15.39 -0.77
CA PRO A 74 10.49 -14.59 -0.83
C PRO A 74 10.43 -13.46 -1.86
N PHE A 75 9.83 -13.72 -3.02
CA PHE A 75 9.66 -12.71 -4.08
C PHE A 75 8.64 -11.64 -3.69
N GLN A 76 7.61 -11.98 -2.90
CA GLN A 76 6.68 -10.99 -2.36
C GLN A 76 7.41 -10.03 -1.42
N VAL A 77 8.30 -10.53 -0.56
CA VAL A 77 9.14 -9.68 0.29
C VAL A 77 9.99 -8.74 -0.56
N GLN A 78 10.70 -9.27 -1.56
CA GLN A 78 11.57 -8.47 -2.43
C GLN A 78 10.77 -7.41 -3.20
N PHE A 79 9.61 -7.77 -3.74
CA PHE A 79 8.74 -6.83 -4.45
C PHE A 79 8.25 -5.72 -3.53
N ILE A 80 7.84 -6.05 -2.30
CA ILE A 80 7.41 -5.08 -1.29
C ILE A 80 8.55 -4.13 -0.92
N ILE A 81 9.78 -4.64 -0.72
CA ILE A 81 10.97 -3.82 -0.44
C ILE A 81 11.25 -2.88 -1.62
N LYS A 82 11.27 -3.40 -2.85
CA LYS A 82 11.48 -2.60 -4.07
C LYS A 82 10.47 -1.47 -4.19
N ARG A 83 9.19 -1.72 -3.86
CA ARG A 83 8.16 -0.68 -3.84
C ARG A 83 8.44 0.39 -2.78
N LEU A 84 8.89 0.02 -1.59
CA LEU A 84 9.27 0.99 -0.57
C LEU A 84 10.47 1.84 -1.02
N GLU A 85 11.49 1.21 -1.61
CA GLU A 85 12.68 1.90 -2.14
C GLU A 85 12.31 2.95 -3.21
N GLN A 86 11.29 2.65 -4.04
CA GLN A 86 10.79 3.56 -5.06
C GLN A 86 9.85 4.65 -4.51
N ALA A 87 9.18 4.39 -3.38
CA ALA A 87 8.22 5.31 -2.81
C ALA A 87 8.84 6.67 -2.46
N LEU A 88 10.03 6.68 -1.84
CA LEU A 88 10.67 7.94 -1.42
C LEU A 88 11.09 8.82 -2.62
N PRO A 89 11.82 8.32 -3.65
CA PRO A 89 12.09 9.09 -4.86
C PRO A 89 10.85 9.67 -5.54
N GLU A 90 9.77 8.89 -5.65
CA GLU A 90 8.50 9.37 -6.23
C GLU A 90 7.89 10.50 -5.42
N MET A 91 7.90 10.41 -4.08
CA MET A 91 7.47 11.51 -3.21
C MET A 91 8.31 12.78 -3.42
N MET A 92 9.63 12.63 -3.57
CA MET A 92 10.51 13.78 -3.82
C MET A 92 10.19 14.47 -5.15
N ALA A 93 9.81 13.71 -6.16
CA ALA A 93 9.47 14.23 -7.49
C ALA A 93 8.22 15.11 -7.47
N VAL A 94 7.21 14.77 -6.65
CA VAL A 94 5.95 15.53 -6.59
C VAL A 94 5.99 16.72 -5.62
N LEU A 95 6.93 16.76 -4.68
CA LEU A 95 7.05 17.86 -3.72
C LEU A 95 7.63 19.12 -4.38
N PRO A 96 7.07 20.32 -4.12
CA PRO A 96 7.41 21.53 -4.88
C PRO A 96 8.73 22.20 -4.44
N SER A 97 9.11 22.12 -3.17
CA SER A 97 10.27 22.84 -2.62
C SER A 97 11.34 21.92 -2.05
N LYS A 98 12.60 22.40 -2.03
CA LYS A 98 13.73 21.66 -1.46
C LYS A 98 13.57 21.46 0.04
N GLU A 99 12.98 22.42 0.74
CA GLU A 99 12.71 22.37 2.17
C GLU A 99 11.73 21.24 2.48
N LYS A 100 10.60 21.16 1.74
CA LYS A 100 9.63 20.07 1.90
C LYS A 100 10.24 18.71 1.61
N ARG A 101 11.02 18.58 0.52
CA ARG A 101 11.73 17.34 0.18
C ARG A 101 12.69 16.91 1.30
N THR A 102 13.45 17.87 1.84
CA THR A 102 14.38 17.61 2.95
C THR A 102 13.63 17.16 4.19
N TYR A 103 12.54 17.85 4.53
CA TYR A 103 11.69 17.53 5.67
C TYR A 103 11.10 16.12 5.58
N VAL A 104 10.39 15.81 4.49
CA VAL A 104 9.76 14.49 4.30
C VAL A 104 10.80 13.36 4.31
N ARG A 105 11.97 13.57 3.71
CA ARG A 105 13.08 12.62 3.78
C ARG A 105 13.55 12.40 5.22
N GLN A 106 13.75 13.47 5.98
CA GLN A 106 14.13 13.36 7.39
C GLN A 106 13.09 12.57 8.20
N GLN A 107 11.80 12.82 7.99
CA GLN A 107 10.74 12.07 8.67
C GLN A 107 10.73 10.59 8.27
N PHE A 108 10.91 10.31 6.99
CA PHE A 108 11.04 8.94 6.49
C PHE A 108 12.21 8.22 7.18
N ASP A 109 13.39 8.84 7.19
CA ASP A 109 14.60 8.26 7.77
C ASP A 109 14.46 8.06 9.30
N ARG A 110 13.86 9.03 10.00
CA ARG A 110 13.55 8.92 11.44
C ARG A 110 12.68 7.70 11.73
N VAL A 111 11.61 7.50 10.96
CA VAL A 111 10.73 6.33 11.12
C VAL A 111 11.49 5.07 10.78
N ALA A 112 12.18 5.01 9.64
CA ALA A 112 12.90 3.84 9.14
C ALA A 112 13.96 3.32 10.12
N GLN A 113 14.56 4.20 10.93
CA GLN A 113 15.56 3.85 11.94
C GLN A 113 14.97 3.26 13.24
N THR A 114 13.65 3.27 13.41
CA THR A 114 12.99 2.62 14.56
C THR A 114 12.85 1.11 14.35
N PRO A 115 12.81 0.28 15.41
CA PRO A 115 12.72 -1.17 15.28
C PRO A 115 11.58 -1.69 14.39
N MET A 116 10.42 -1.03 14.42
CA MET A 116 9.24 -1.37 13.62
C MET A 116 9.03 -0.43 12.42
N GLY A 117 9.98 0.48 12.17
CA GLY A 117 9.89 1.55 11.20
C GLY A 117 9.67 1.10 9.77
N ILE A 118 10.54 0.21 9.31
CA ILE A 118 10.45 -0.36 7.95
C ILE A 118 9.13 -1.09 7.76
N TYR A 119 8.69 -1.85 8.76
CA TYR A 119 7.39 -2.52 8.72
C TYR A 119 6.25 -1.51 8.60
N ALA A 120 6.23 -0.45 9.42
CA ALA A 120 5.20 0.57 9.37
C ALA A 120 5.16 1.31 8.02
N LEU A 121 6.31 1.66 7.46
CA LEU A 121 6.41 2.34 6.16
C LEU A 121 5.92 1.43 5.02
N ILE A 122 6.36 0.18 4.98
CA ILE A 122 5.90 -0.85 4.03
C ILE A 122 4.38 -1.01 4.12
N ASP A 123 3.90 -1.22 5.35
CA ASP A 123 2.51 -1.52 5.61
C ASP A 123 1.63 -0.34 5.20
N TYR A 124 2.02 0.88 5.55
CA TYR A 124 1.25 2.08 5.21
C TYR A 124 1.22 2.34 3.69
N VAL A 125 2.33 2.12 2.97
CA VAL A 125 2.34 2.19 1.50
C VAL A 125 1.40 1.17 0.89
N ASN A 126 1.41 -0.08 1.37
CA ASN A 126 0.52 -1.12 0.86
C ASN A 126 -0.95 -0.90 1.25
N PHE A 127 -1.19 -0.22 2.37
CA PHE A 127 -2.51 0.02 2.94
C PHE A 127 -3.20 1.27 2.37
N LYS A 128 -2.47 2.38 2.22
CA LYS A 128 -3.00 3.71 1.83
C LYS A 128 -2.30 4.34 0.63
N GLY A 129 -1.30 3.69 0.07
CA GLY A 129 -0.54 4.21 -1.06
C GLY A 129 0.56 5.17 -0.65
N LYS A 130 1.36 5.56 -1.64
CA LYS A 130 2.50 6.47 -1.50
C LYS A 130 2.07 7.91 -1.21
N GLY A 131 0.86 8.31 -1.63
CA GLY A 131 0.35 9.68 -1.45
C GLY A 131 0.83 10.67 -2.53
N THR A 132 1.31 10.16 -3.66
CA THR A 132 1.77 10.92 -4.82
C THR A 132 0.69 11.17 -5.86
N SER A 133 -0.40 10.39 -5.84
CA SER A 133 -1.51 10.51 -6.79
C SER A 133 -2.43 11.69 -6.46
N GLU A 134 -2.83 12.46 -7.48
CA GLU A 134 -3.85 13.50 -7.34
C GLU A 134 -5.26 12.92 -7.21
N LYS A 135 -5.49 11.71 -7.73
CA LYS A 135 -6.78 11.02 -7.65
C LYS A 135 -7.09 10.53 -6.23
N GLU A 136 -6.07 10.39 -5.38
CA GLU A 136 -6.19 9.95 -3.99
C GLU A 136 -6.29 11.14 -3.02
N ARG A 137 -7.17 12.09 -3.33
CA ARG A 137 -7.36 13.33 -2.57
C ARG A 137 -8.83 13.64 -2.39
N TYR A 138 -9.19 14.11 -1.20
CA TYR A 138 -10.48 14.73 -0.94
C TYR A 138 -10.27 16.18 -0.55
N GLN A 139 -10.91 17.08 -1.30
CA GLN A 139 -10.73 18.53 -1.15
C GLN A 139 -9.25 18.96 -1.26
N GLY A 140 -8.49 18.33 -2.17
CA GLY A 140 -7.05 18.59 -2.35
C GLY A 140 -6.13 17.90 -1.33
N GLU A 141 -6.70 17.34 -0.26
CA GLU A 141 -5.94 16.69 0.81
C GLU A 141 -5.80 15.19 0.57
N GLY A 142 -4.56 14.71 0.47
CA GLY A 142 -4.24 13.29 0.32
C GLY A 142 -4.22 12.52 1.64
N TRP A 143 -4.09 11.20 1.57
CA TRP A 143 -4.05 10.32 2.76
C TRP A 143 -2.96 9.25 2.73
N GLY A 144 -2.09 9.27 1.71
CA GLY A 144 -1.00 8.31 1.58
C GLY A 144 0.18 8.64 2.49
N LEU A 145 1.24 7.82 2.39
CA LEU A 145 2.42 7.93 3.25
C LEU A 145 3.03 9.35 3.24
N LEU A 146 3.09 10.00 2.07
CA LEU A 146 3.58 11.38 1.95
C LEU A 146 2.90 12.34 2.92
N GLN A 147 1.56 12.31 3.00
CA GLN A 147 0.83 13.23 3.88
C GLN A 147 1.04 12.90 5.36
N VAL A 148 1.29 11.63 5.72
CA VAL A 148 1.65 11.26 7.09
C VAL A 148 2.99 11.88 7.46
N LEU A 149 4.00 11.72 6.60
CA LEU A 149 5.33 12.29 6.82
C LEU A 149 5.32 13.83 6.85
N GLU A 150 4.48 14.48 6.04
CA GLU A 150 4.29 15.94 6.11
C GLU A 150 3.62 16.41 7.43
N ASN A 151 2.82 15.55 8.10
CA ASN A 151 2.11 15.89 9.33
C ASN A 151 2.82 15.44 10.62
N MET A 152 3.95 14.74 10.50
CA MET A 152 4.88 14.54 11.62
C MET A 152 5.41 15.91 12.06
N SER A 153 5.67 16.11 13.35
CA SER A 153 6.15 17.37 13.95
C SER A 153 7.68 17.51 13.91
N GLY A 154 8.42 16.39 13.91
CA GLY A 154 9.87 16.38 13.88
C GLY A 154 10.57 16.46 15.24
N ASP A 155 9.83 16.62 16.34
CA ASP A 155 10.35 17.08 17.64
C ASP A 155 10.42 16.00 18.73
N SER A 156 9.80 14.84 18.52
CA SER A 156 9.79 13.73 19.48
C SER A 156 11.01 12.80 19.32
N ASP A 157 11.54 12.24 20.40
CA ASP A 157 12.52 11.15 20.28
C ASP A 157 11.87 9.82 19.83
N ASN A 158 10.54 9.72 19.93
CA ASN A 158 9.76 8.56 19.55
C ASN A 158 9.06 8.77 18.20
N ALA A 159 9.85 8.68 17.12
CA ALA A 159 9.39 8.90 15.75
C ALA A 159 8.27 7.94 15.32
N ILE A 160 8.25 6.69 15.80
CA ILE A 160 7.22 5.72 15.42
C ILE A 160 5.85 6.06 16.04
N THR A 161 5.83 6.55 17.28
CA THR A 161 4.59 7.01 17.92
C THR A 161 4.07 8.27 17.24
N GLU A 162 4.97 9.19 16.90
CA GLU A 162 4.65 10.40 16.14
C GLU A 162 4.06 10.06 14.77
N PHE A 163 4.64 9.09 14.06
CA PHE A 163 4.12 8.57 12.80
C PHE A 163 2.70 8.01 12.94
N VAL A 164 2.44 7.20 13.98
CA VAL A 164 1.09 6.65 14.25
C VAL A 164 0.08 7.75 14.53
N LEU A 165 0.45 8.78 15.28
CA LEU A 165 -0.42 9.93 15.56
C LEU A 165 -0.72 10.74 14.29
N ALA A 166 0.31 11.02 13.47
CA ALA A 166 0.15 11.70 12.19
C ALA A 166 -0.74 10.89 11.24
N ALA A 167 -0.55 9.57 11.19
CA ALA A 167 -1.40 8.67 10.40
C ALA A 167 -2.86 8.71 10.87
N ASP A 168 -3.12 8.62 12.18
CA ASP A 168 -4.49 8.71 12.72
C ASP A 168 -5.15 10.06 12.37
N TYR A 169 -4.40 11.16 12.45
CA TYR A 169 -4.87 12.48 12.06
C TYR A 169 -5.23 12.55 10.57
N VAL A 170 -4.34 12.09 9.69
CA VAL A 170 -4.56 12.07 8.23
C VAL A 170 -5.79 11.24 7.87
N LEU A 171 -5.98 10.08 8.51
CA LEU A 171 -7.13 9.22 8.27
C LEU A 171 -8.46 9.80 8.77
N LYS A 172 -8.46 10.47 9.93
CA LYS A 172 -9.64 11.23 10.40
C LYS A 172 -9.99 12.37 9.46
N ARG A 173 -8.98 13.10 8.98
CA ARG A 173 -9.17 14.18 7.99
C ARG A 173 -9.79 13.64 6.71
N ARG A 174 -9.31 12.50 6.20
CA ARG A 174 -9.90 11.82 5.04
C ARG A 174 -11.40 11.59 5.26
N ILE A 175 -11.80 11.00 6.39
CA ILE A 175 -13.23 10.74 6.69
C ILE A 175 -14.03 12.04 6.71
N LYS A 176 -13.51 13.08 7.35
CA LYS A 176 -14.18 14.39 7.39
C LYS A 176 -14.38 14.99 6.00
N ASN A 177 -13.42 14.80 5.10
CA ASN A 177 -13.45 15.36 3.75
C ASN A 177 -14.16 14.44 2.74
N ALA A 178 -14.49 13.21 3.12
CA ALA A 178 -15.02 12.21 2.19
C ALA A 178 -16.42 12.59 1.67
N PRO A 179 -16.72 12.33 0.39
CA PRO A 179 -18.04 12.61 -0.19
C PRO A 179 -19.13 11.65 0.32
N LYS A 180 -18.73 10.53 0.93
CA LYS A 180 -19.59 9.51 1.53
C LYS A 180 -19.05 9.17 2.91
N ASP A 181 -19.91 8.64 3.78
CA ASP A 181 -19.49 8.23 5.11
C ASP A 181 -18.54 7.01 5.06
N GLU A 182 -17.29 7.26 5.42
CA GLU A 182 -16.23 6.26 5.55
C GLU A 182 -15.90 5.92 7.02
N SER A 183 -16.66 6.44 7.99
CA SER A 183 -16.35 6.33 9.43
C SER A 183 -16.24 4.90 9.94
N HIS A 184 -17.01 3.98 9.36
CA HIS A 184 -16.99 2.55 9.68
C HIS A 184 -15.61 1.89 9.49
N TRP A 185 -14.76 2.43 8.61
CA TRP A 185 -13.42 1.90 8.39
C TRP A 185 -12.39 2.31 9.46
N LEU A 186 -12.64 3.41 10.19
CA LEU A 186 -11.65 4.02 11.09
C LEU A 186 -11.17 3.06 12.18
N VAL A 187 -12.07 2.24 12.73
CA VAL A 187 -11.73 1.26 13.77
C VAL A 187 -10.70 0.26 13.24
N GLY A 188 -10.93 -0.29 12.04
CA GLY A 188 -10.01 -1.23 11.41
C GLY A 188 -8.66 -0.59 11.10
N TRP A 189 -8.66 0.65 10.61
CA TRP A 189 -7.44 1.39 10.31
C TRP A 189 -6.61 1.66 11.57
N ARG A 190 -7.24 2.09 12.66
CA ARG A 190 -6.57 2.31 13.95
C ARG A 190 -6.00 1.04 14.54
N ASN A 191 -6.73 -0.08 14.42
CA ASN A 191 -6.22 -1.36 14.88
C ASN A 191 -4.97 -1.79 14.11
N ARG A 192 -4.89 -1.44 12.81
CA ARG A 192 -3.68 -1.61 12.02
C ARG A 192 -2.55 -0.68 12.49
N LEU A 193 -2.81 0.61 12.69
CA LEU A 193 -1.78 1.54 13.18
C LEU A 193 -1.19 1.15 14.54
N LYS A 194 -1.99 0.57 15.44
CA LYS A 194 -1.51 0.06 16.73
C LYS A 194 -0.44 -1.01 16.57
N THR A 195 -0.39 -1.72 15.44
CA THR A 195 0.64 -2.75 15.23
C THR A 195 2.05 -2.21 15.03
N TYR A 196 2.19 -0.90 14.80
CA TYR A 196 3.48 -0.28 14.54
C TYR A 196 4.26 0.02 15.81
N THR A 197 3.58 0.03 16.96
CA THR A 197 4.15 0.37 18.27
C THR A 197 4.17 -0.82 19.23
N TYR A 198 3.95 -2.05 18.74
CA TYR A 198 4.11 -3.26 19.55
C TYR A 198 5.56 -3.71 19.61
#